data_AF-A0A838WP98-F1
#
_entry.id   AF-A0A838WP98-F1
#
_cell.length_a   1.000
_cell.length_b   1.000
_cell.length_c   1.000
_cell.angle_alpha   90.00
_cell.angle_beta   90.00
_cell.angle_gamma   90.00
#
_symmetry.space_group_name_H-M   'P 1'
#
loop_
_entity.id
_entity.type
_entity.pdbx_description
1 polymer ?
#
loop_
_entity_poly.entity_id
_entity_poly.type
_entity_poly.pdbx_seq_one_letter_code
_entity_poly.pdbx_strand_id
1 'polypeptide(L)'
;SAVGARYLREFLLFAERGQLSSVIVNAAATTESPFEREVFQALTLRGIRVVPQVGVAGYRVDLGVLDDEVEGRFICGIECDGAAYHSAETARDRDRLRQQVLEGLGWTIHRIWSTDWFKDPKTQIERLIAQIEQSRQRARVAVEKEEVTAADTLAVSDSPSEDAVAVVEAAPPETNGAGTAGEAVLQAAEYRVAQLTPAGTAGGVLGARDADLLRAVLEVAEAEGPVHFDDLATRIAAAWGEGRVGSRIAERIKQAVRTAERRGAIGVRGEFVWNGEEAVVVRSRAGQGIPAERIAPQEYREAVLLVLRAQGVRPRKELTTDVRSLLGFARTGAKLEEAIGGAIERLLHAGVVGEGSGGLGVRG
;
A
#
# COMPACT_ATOMS: atom_id res chain seq x y z
N SER A 1 16.16 -5.59 -12.65
CA SER A 1 14.72 -5.27 -12.69
C SER A 1 14.14 -5.13 -11.29
N ALA A 2 14.10 -3.91 -10.74
CA ALA A 2 13.63 -3.61 -9.37
C ALA A 2 12.11 -3.75 -9.17
N VAL A 3 11.36 -3.73 -10.27
CA VAL A 3 9.90 -3.86 -10.31
C VAL A 3 9.44 -5.26 -9.86
N GLY A 4 10.16 -6.31 -10.26
CA GLY A 4 9.82 -7.69 -9.88
C GLY A 4 10.02 -7.98 -8.39
N ALA A 5 11.07 -7.41 -7.78
CA ALA A 5 11.36 -7.61 -6.35
C ALA A 5 10.32 -6.92 -5.44
N ARG A 6 9.78 -5.77 -5.86
CA ARG A 6 8.69 -5.08 -5.15
C ARG A 6 7.39 -5.86 -5.18
N TYR A 7 7.01 -6.39 -6.33
CA TYR A 7 5.79 -7.19 -6.46
C TYR A 7 5.90 -8.55 -5.78
N LEU A 8 7.07 -9.18 -5.84
CA LEU A 8 7.36 -10.38 -5.07
C LEU A 8 7.26 -10.13 -3.56
N ARG A 9 7.74 -8.98 -3.07
CA ARG A 9 7.65 -8.60 -1.66
C ARG A 9 6.22 -8.29 -1.21
N GLU A 10 5.45 -7.57 -2.02
CA GLU A 10 4.03 -7.28 -1.76
C GLU A 10 3.19 -8.58 -1.79
N PHE A 11 3.54 -9.52 -2.65
CA PHE A 11 2.96 -10.87 -2.73
C PHE A 11 3.40 -11.79 -1.58
N LEU A 12 4.67 -11.71 -1.14
CA LEU A 12 5.19 -12.40 0.04
C LEU A 12 4.48 -11.91 1.31
N LEU A 13 4.32 -10.60 1.47
CA LEU A 13 3.60 -10.00 2.60
C LEU A 13 2.10 -10.36 2.60
N PHE A 14 1.54 -10.59 1.42
CA PHE A 14 0.16 -11.03 1.23
C PHE A 14 -0.05 -12.46 1.72
N ALA A 15 0.82 -13.39 1.33
CA ALA A 15 0.64 -14.77 1.72
C ALA A 15 1.16 -15.02 3.17
N GLU A 16 2.09 -14.23 3.73
CA GLU A 16 2.62 -14.37 5.11
C GLU A 16 1.57 -14.21 6.20
N ARG A 17 0.47 -13.50 5.91
CA ARG A 17 -0.46 -13.03 6.93
C ARG A 17 -1.77 -13.79 6.99
N GLY A 18 -2.08 -14.63 6.00
CA GLY A 18 -3.33 -15.40 5.94
C GLY A 18 -4.64 -14.59 6.02
N GLN A 19 -4.59 -13.26 6.11
CA GLN A 19 -5.71 -12.37 6.36
C GLN A 19 -5.58 -11.12 5.48
N LEU A 20 -6.60 -10.86 4.66
CA LEU A 20 -6.76 -9.62 3.91
C LEU A 20 -7.16 -8.48 4.86
N SER A 21 -6.19 -7.72 5.38
CA SER A 21 -6.49 -6.37 5.85
C SER A 21 -6.51 -5.41 4.64
N SER A 22 -7.72 -5.21 4.12
CA SER A 22 -8.08 -4.34 2.98
C SER A 22 -7.57 -4.77 1.60
N VAL A 23 -8.35 -5.65 0.97
CA VAL A 23 -8.71 -5.61 -0.46
C VAL A 23 -7.60 -5.16 -1.45
N ILE A 24 -6.71 -6.08 -1.83
CA ILE A 24 -6.21 -6.15 -3.22
C ILE A 24 -7.01 -7.24 -3.96
N VAL A 25 -8.33 -7.21 -3.76
CA VAL A 25 -9.27 -7.76 -4.73
C VAL A 25 -9.66 -6.58 -5.57
N ASN A 26 -9.16 -6.51 -6.81
CA ASN A 26 -9.76 -5.58 -7.73
C ASN A 26 -11.19 -6.08 -7.97
N ALA A 27 -12.18 -5.48 -7.30
CA ALA A 27 -13.59 -5.89 -7.42
C ALA A 27 -14.11 -5.80 -8.87
N ALA A 28 -13.37 -5.16 -9.77
CA ALA A 28 -13.63 -5.09 -11.20
C ALA A 28 -12.71 -6.01 -12.05
N ALA A 29 -11.85 -6.82 -11.44
CA ALA A 29 -11.04 -7.78 -12.18
C ALA A 29 -11.92 -8.89 -12.74
N THR A 30 -11.79 -9.09 -14.04
CA THR A 30 -12.44 -10.16 -14.78
C THR A 30 -11.39 -11.18 -15.19
N THR A 31 -11.82 -12.41 -15.44
CA THR A 31 -11.02 -13.46 -16.07
C THR A 31 -10.41 -12.95 -17.38
N GLU A 32 -9.13 -13.21 -17.61
CA GLU A 32 -8.37 -12.73 -18.77
C GLU A 32 -8.52 -13.66 -19.98
N SER A 33 -8.99 -14.90 -19.78
CA SER A 33 -9.27 -15.87 -20.86
C SER A 33 -10.67 -16.52 -20.80
N PRO A 34 -11.19 -17.03 -21.93
CA PRO A 34 -12.42 -17.82 -21.95
C PRO A 34 -12.36 -19.08 -21.07
N PHE A 35 -11.19 -19.73 -21.02
CA PHE A 35 -10.96 -20.90 -20.19
C PHE A 35 -11.04 -20.55 -18.68
N GLU A 36 -10.37 -19.49 -18.24
CA GLU A 36 -10.53 -18.99 -16.86
C GLU A 36 -11.98 -18.66 -16.54
N ARG A 37 -12.72 -18.09 -17.51
CA ARG A 37 -14.15 -17.78 -17.35
C ARG A 37 -14.99 -19.03 -17.14
N GLU A 38 -14.72 -20.10 -17.88
CA GLU A 38 -15.42 -21.37 -17.71
C GLU A 38 -15.14 -22.00 -16.34
N VAL A 39 -13.88 -21.99 -15.90
CA VAL A 39 -13.49 -22.50 -14.57
C VAL A 39 -14.13 -21.66 -13.46
N PHE A 40 -14.08 -20.33 -13.57
CA PHE A 40 -14.71 -19.40 -12.64
C PHE A 40 -16.22 -19.63 -12.52
N GLN A 41 -16.93 -19.76 -13.64
CA GLN A 41 -18.36 -20.03 -13.64
C GLN A 41 -18.67 -21.41 -13.06
N ALA A 42 -17.90 -22.44 -13.41
CA ALA A 42 -18.10 -23.80 -12.92
C ALA A 42 -17.96 -23.92 -11.40
N LEU A 43 -17.03 -23.18 -10.79
CA LEU A 43 -16.86 -23.08 -9.34
C LEU A 43 -17.98 -22.26 -8.69
N THR A 44 -18.30 -21.10 -9.26
CA THR A 44 -19.34 -20.20 -8.73
C THR A 44 -20.72 -20.87 -8.72
N LEU A 45 -21.07 -21.61 -9.78
CA LEU A 45 -22.34 -22.37 -9.88
C LEU A 45 -22.49 -23.44 -8.80
N ARG A 46 -21.38 -23.88 -8.19
CA ARG A 46 -21.35 -24.86 -7.11
C ARG A 46 -21.24 -24.22 -5.72
N GLY A 47 -21.40 -22.90 -5.65
CA GLY A 47 -21.42 -22.14 -4.39
C GLY A 47 -20.04 -21.81 -3.84
N ILE A 48 -18.96 -22.08 -4.58
CA ILE A 48 -17.59 -21.78 -4.12
C ILE A 48 -17.31 -20.29 -4.38
N ARG A 49 -16.91 -19.57 -3.33
CA ARG A 49 -16.53 -18.15 -3.44
C ARG A 49 -15.13 -18.02 -4.03
N VAL A 50 -15.06 -17.53 -5.26
CA VAL A 50 -13.81 -17.31 -6.01
C VAL A 50 -13.66 -15.86 -6.43
N VAL A 51 -12.41 -15.40 -6.45
CA VAL A 51 -12.03 -14.05 -6.82
C VAL A 51 -11.03 -14.12 -7.99
N PRO A 52 -11.28 -13.43 -9.12
CA PRO A 52 -10.32 -13.40 -10.22
C PRO A 52 -9.09 -12.53 -9.92
N GLN A 53 -7.95 -12.90 -10.53
CA GLN A 53 -6.72 -12.10 -10.64
C GLN A 53 -6.18 -11.60 -9.29
N VAL A 54 -6.04 -12.53 -8.35
CA VAL A 54 -5.59 -12.24 -6.98
C VAL A 54 -4.06 -12.10 -6.97
N GLY A 55 -3.56 -10.95 -6.51
CA GLY A 55 -2.13 -10.67 -6.38
C GLY A 55 -1.72 -9.32 -6.96
N VAL A 56 -0.42 -9.10 -7.08
CA VAL A 56 0.18 -7.83 -7.53
C VAL A 56 1.10 -8.06 -8.73
N ALA A 57 1.20 -7.06 -9.61
CA ALA A 57 1.72 -7.19 -10.98
C ALA A 57 2.93 -8.13 -11.17
N GLY A 58 2.79 -9.10 -12.07
CA GLY A 58 3.79 -10.15 -12.35
C GLY A 58 3.74 -11.35 -11.40
N TYR A 59 2.99 -11.28 -10.30
CA TYR A 59 2.76 -12.33 -9.31
C TYR A 59 1.27 -12.40 -8.95
N ARG A 60 0.45 -12.75 -9.94
CA ARG A 60 -0.99 -12.98 -9.77
C ARG A 60 -1.28 -14.46 -9.94
N VAL A 61 -2.29 -14.94 -9.22
CA VAL A 61 -2.96 -16.20 -9.50
C VAL A 61 -4.26 -15.90 -10.24
N ASP A 62 -4.64 -16.78 -11.17
CA ASP A 62 -5.77 -16.52 -12.05
C ASP A 62 -7.08 -16.45 -11.26
N LEU A 63 -7.25 -17.35 -10.28
CA LEU A 63 -8.37 -17.32 -9.32
C LEU A 63 -7.88 -17.59 -7.89
N GLY A 64 -8.43 -16.90 -6.90
CA GLY A 64 -8.25 -17.20 -5.47
C GLY A 64 -9.55 -17.67 -4.83
N VAL A 65 -9.51 -18.75 -4.05
CA VAL A 65 -10.68 -19.31 -3.35
C VAL A 65 -10.76 -18.75 -1.94
N LEU A 66 -11.89 -18.15 -1.58
CA LEU A 66 -12.12 -17.58 -0.26
C LEU A 66 -12.50 -18.67 0.76
N ASP A 67 -12.11 -18.42 2.00
CA ASP A 67 -12.57 -19.17 3.15
C ASP A 67 -13.99 -18.74 3.54
N ASP A 68 -14.83 -19.69 3.94
CA ASP A 68 -16.18 -19.41 4.41
C ASP A 68 -16.27 -19.19 5.94
N GLU A 69 -15.26 -19.63 6.70
CA GLU A 69 -15.22 -19.52 8.16
C GLU A 69 -14.42 -18.30 8.62
N VAL A 70 -13.44 -17.85 7.83
CA VAL A 70 -12.59 -16.70 8.17
C VAL A 70 -12.71 -15.65 7.07
N GLU A 71 -13.39 -14.54 7.40
CA GLU A 71 -13.66 -13.48 6.44
C GLU A 71 -12.35 -12.84 5.92
N GLY A 72 -12.25 -12.70 4.59
CA GLY A 72 -11.07 -12.15 3.94
C GLY A 72 -9.85 -13.08 3.91
N ARG A 73 -9.97 -14.34 4.34
CA ARG A 73 -8.91 -15.35 4.14
C ARG A 73 -9.12 -16.08 2.82
N PHE A 74 -8.02 -16.44 2.17
CA PHE A 74 -8.02 -17.36 1.03
C PHE A 74 -7.48 -18.72 1.45
N ILE A 75 -8.07 -19.79 0.93
CA ILE A 75 -7.69 -21.17 1.25
C ILE A 75 -6.77 -21.81 0.20
N CYS A 76 -6.89 -21.39 -1.07
CA CYS A 76 -6.01 -21.85 -2.15
C CYS A 76 -6.06 -20.89 -3.36
N GLY A 77 -5.06 -20.98 -4.22
CA GLY A 77 -5.02 -20.32 -5.53
C GLY A 77 -5.19 -21.33 -6.67
N ILE A 78 -5.72 -20.88 -7.80
CA ILE A 78 -5.91 -21.69 -9.01
C ILE A 78 -5.20 -21.01 -10.17
N GLU A 79 -4.47 -21.82 -10.94
CA GLU A 79 -3.80 -21.42 -12.18
C GLU A 79 -4.43 -22.13 -13.38
N CYS A 80 -4.80 -21.36 -14.39
CA CYS A 80 -5.42 -21.80 -15.63
C CYS A 80 -4.41 -21.63 -16.77
N ASP A 81 -3.79 -22.72 -17.21
CA ASP A 81 -2.83 -22.66 -18.31
C ASP A 81 -3.52 -22.42 -19.67
N GLY A 82 -3.09 -21.38 -20.39
CA GLY A 82 -3.41 -21.14 -21.80
C GLY A 82 -2.39 -21.83 -22.71
N ALA A 83 -2.86 -22.68 -23.63
CA ALA A 83 -2.03 -23.51 -24.54
C ALA A 83 -1.19 -22.73 -25.59
N ALA A 84 -0.88 -21.44 -25.37
CA ALA A 84 0.03 -20.68 -26.21
C ALA A 84 0.78 -19.65 -25.36
N TYR A 85 1.96 -20.04 -24.88
CA TYR A 85 3.23 -19.29 -24.95
C TYR A 85 4.21 -19.83 -23.91
N HIS A 86 4.90 -20.91 -24.27
CA HIS A 86 6.24 -21.13 -23.74
C HIS A 86 7.18 -20.14 -24.41
N SER A 87 7.54 -19.06 -23.72
CA SER A 87 8.75 -18.31 -24.09
C SER A 87 9.61 -17.95 -22.88
N ALA A 88 10.88 -18.35 -23.05
CA ALA A 88 12.10 -17.95 -22.36
C ALA A 88 12.44 -18.59 -20.99
N GLU A 89 13.66 -19.12 -20.98
CA GLU A 89 14.48 -19.65 -19.89
C GLU A 89 14.57 -18.76 -18.63
N THR A 90 14.13 -17.50 -18.70
CA THR A 90 13.99 -16.53 -17.58
C THR A 90 12.65 -16.64 -16.82
N ALA A 91 11.79 -17.59 -17.19
CA ALA A 91 10.53 -17.88 -16.49
C ALA A 91 10.71 -18.88 -15.34
N ARG A 92 11.64 -19.85 -15.45
CA ARG A 92 11.76 -20.98 -14.51
C ARG A 92 12.19 -20.58 -13.10
N ASP A 93 13.14 -19.67 -12.95
CA ASP A 93 13.58 -19.21 -11.63
C ASP A 93 12.53 -18.32 -10.97
N ARG A 94 11.77 -17.54 -11.75
CA ARG A 94 10.63 -16.77 -11.23
C ARG A 94 9.46 -17.67 -10.85
N ASP A 95 9.18 -18.73 -11.61
CA ASP A 95 8.12 -19.68 -11.30
C ASP A 95 8.46 -20.54 -10.08
N ARG A 96 9.72 -20.98 -9.94
CA ARG A 96 10.18 -21.68 -8.73
C ARG A 96 10.12 -20.77 -7.51
N LEU A 97 10.59 -19.53 -7.62
CA LEU A 97 10.54 -18.58 -6.51
C LEU A 97 9.07 -18.24 -6.18
N ARG A 98 8.21 -18.06 -7.18
CA ARG A 98 6.76 -17.81 -7.02
C ARG A 98 6.06 -18.95 -6.31
N GLN A 99 6.35 -20.19 -6.71
CA GLN A 99 5.80 -21.39 -6.08
C GLN A 99 6.32 -21.56 -4.64
N GLN A 100 7.62 -21.40 -4.41
CA GLN A 100 8.22 -21.48 -3.06
C GLN A 100 7.72 -20.37 -2.13
N VAL A 101 7.48 -19.18 -2.67
CA VAL A 101 6.87 -18.06 -1.93
C VAL A 101 5.44 -18.38 -1.55
N LEU A 102 4.60 -18.84 -2.48
CA LEU A 102 3.21 -19.18 -2.16
C LEU A 102 3.09 -20.35 -1.19
N GLU A 103 3.85 -21.42 -1.42
CA GLU A 103 3.87 -22.61 -0.55
C GLU A 103 4.46 -22.31 0.83
N GLY A 104 5.52 -21.49 0.89
CA GLY A 104 6.15 -21.04 2.15
C GLY A 104 5.27 -20.16 3.02
N LEU A 105 4.13 -19.74 2.48
CA LEU A 105 3.15 -18.87 3.11
C LEU A 105 1.80 -19.57 3.35
N GLY A 106 1.78 -20.90 3.22
CA GLY A 106 0.62 -21.74 3.53
C GLY A 106 -0.41 -21.84 2.41
N TRP A 107 -0.17 -21.23 1.24
CA TRP A 107 -1.09 -21.30 0.12
C TRP A 107 -0.88 -22.59 -0.69
N THR A 108 -1.97 -23.34 -0.89
CA THR A 108 -1.96 -24.45 -1.86
C THR A 108 -2.32 -23.91 -3.24
N ILE A 109 -1.53 -24.21 -4.26
CA ILE A 109 -1.81 -23.81 -5.65
C ILE A 109 -2.23 -25.04 -6.46
N HIS A 110 -3.40 -24.95 -7.08
CA HIS A 110 -3.95 -25.99 -7.95
C HIS A 110 -3.88 -25.54 -9.41
N ARG A 111 -3.23 -26.31 -10.27
CA ARG A 111 -3.10 -25.98 -11.69
C ARG A 111 -4.04 -26.82 -12.55
N ILE A 112 -4.69 -26.19 -13.52
CA ILE A 112 -5.54 -26.84 -14.51
C ILE A 112 -5.07 -26.48 -15.92
N TRP A 113 -4.89 -27.51 -16.73
CA TRP A 113 -4.50 -27.39 -18.12
C TRP A 113 -5.73 -27.22 -18.99
N SER A 114 -5.75 -26.18 -19.83
CA SER A 114 -6.84 -25.97 -20.80
C SER A 114 -7.09 -27.21 -21.65
N THR A 115 -6.04 -27.94 -22.07
CA THR A 115 -6.18 -29.16 -22.88
C THR A 115 -6.94 -30.29 -22.19
N ASP A 116 -6.76 -30.45 -20.88
CA ASP A 116 -7.42 -31.50 -20.11
C ASP A 116 -8.85 -31.09 -19.77
N TRP A 117 -9.05 -29.80 -19.49
CA TRP A 117 -10.36 -29.21 -19.33
C TRP A 117 -11.21 -29.35 -20.60
N PHE A 118 -10.66 -29.04 -21.78
CA PHE A 118 -11.39 -29.18 -23.04
C PHE A 118 -11.77 -30.63 -23.36
N LYS A 119 -10.96 -31.61 -22.94
CA LYS A 119 -11.23 -33.04 -23.19
C LYS A 119 -12.30 -33.60 -22.25
N ASP A 120 -12.23 -33.26 -20.96
CA ASP A 120 -13.18 -33.76 -19.96
C ASP A 120 -13.41 -32.73 -18.84
N PRO A 121 -14.23 -31.69 -19.08
CA PRO A 121 -14.45 -30.63 -18.11
C PRO A 121 -15.09 -31.13 -16.81
N LYS A 122 -15.91 -32.20 -16.91
CA LYS A 122 -16.65 -32.75 -15.76
C LYS A 122 -15.71 -33.39 -14.75
N THR A 123 -14.84 -34.28 -15.21
CA THR A 123 -13.87 -34.92 -14.31
C THR A 123 -12.86 -33.92 -13.77
N GLN A 124 -12.44 -32.93 -14.58
CA GLN A 124 -11.51 -31.90 -14.11
C GLN A 124 -12.11 -31.00 -13.02
N ILE A 125 -13.38 -30.58 -13.15
CA ILE A 125 -14.01 -29.76 -12.10
C ILE A 125 -14.25 -30.56 -10.82
N GLU A 126 -14.63 -31.83 -10.91
CA GLU A 126 -14.80 -32.69 -9.73
C GLU A 126 -13.47 -32.89 -8.99
N ARG A 127 -12.40 -33.13 -9.73
CA ARG A 127 -11.05 -33.22 -9.17
C ARG A 127 -10.61 -31.93 -8.50
N LEU A 128 -10.86 -30.78 -9.13
CA LEU A 128 -10.53 -29.47 -8.56
C LEU A 128 -11.28 -29.21 -7.26
N ILE A 129 -12.56 -29.57 -7.19
CA ILE A 129 -13.36 -29.40 -5.97
C ILE A 129 -12.81 -30.26 -4.83
N ALA A 130 -12.49 -31.53 -5.10
CA ALA A 130 -11.87 -32.40 -4.09
C ALA A 130 -10.55 -31.82 -3.55
N GLN A 131 -9.76 -31.19 -4.43
CA GLN A 131 -8.52 -30.50 -4.06
C GLN A 131 -8.77 -29.25 -3.22
N ILE A 132 -9.80 -28.46 -3.52
CA ILE A 132 -10.20 -27.28 -2.73
C ILE A 132 -10.65 -27.71 -1.33
N GLU A 133 -11.48 -28.74 -1.22
CA GLU A 133 -11.93 -29.27 0.08
C GLU A 133 -10.76 -29.78 0.93
N GLN A 134 -9.77 -30.43 0.31
CA GLN A 134 -8.57 -30.85 1.02
C GLN A 134 -7.76 -29.64 1.55
N SER A 135 -7.62 -28.57 0.76
CA SER A 135 -6.99 -27.32 1.21
C SER A 135 -7.77 -26.68 2.35
N ARG A 136 -9.10 -26.70 2.29
CA ARG A 136 -10.01 -26.19 3.31
C ARG A 136 -9.85 -26.92 4.64
N GLN A 137 -9.78 -28.26 4.60
CA GLN A 137 -9.55 -29.06 5.81
C GLN A 137 -8.17 -28.81 6.44
N ARG A 138 -7.13 -28.62 5.62
CA ARG A 138 -5.79 -28.25 6.13
C ARG A 138 -5.80 -26.87 6.80
N ALA A 139 -6.51 -25.91 6.21
CA ALA A 139 -6.64 -24.56 6.74
C ALA A 139 -7.37 -24.53 8.09
N ARG A 140 -8.34 -25.41 8.31
CA ARG A 140 -9.04 -25.59 9.60
C ARG A 140 -8.14 -26.15 10.70
N VAL A 141 -7.41 -27.23 10.40
CA VAL A 141 -6.49 -27.87 11.36
C VAL A 141 -5.36 -26.92 11.79
N ALA A 142 -4.94 -26.00 10.91
CA ALA A 142 -3.94 -24.98 11.26
C ALA A 142 -4.46 -23.96 12.29
N VAL A 143 -5.70 -23.49 12.14
CA VAL A 143 -6.34 -22.53 13.06
C VAL A 143 -6.60 -23.16 14.42
N GLU A 144 -7.10 -24.41 14.44
CA GLU A 144 -7.37 -25.15 15.67
C GLU A 144 -6.07 -25.39 16.49
N LYS A 145 -4.93 -25.51 15.82
CA LYS A 145 -3.61 -25.66 16.45
C LYS A 145 -3.07 -24.34 17.03
N GLU A 146 -3.40 -23.20 16.42
CA GLU A 146 -3.06 -21.85 16.93
C GLU A 146 -3.92 -21.46 18.15
N GLU A 147 -5.21 -21.82 18.16
CA GLU A 147 -6.10 -21.58 19.31
C GLU A 147 -5.71 -22.39 20.55
N VAL A 148 -5.22 -23.62 20.37
CA VAL A 148 -4.71 -24.45 21.49
C VAL A 148 -3.42 -23.85 22.09
N THR A 149 -2.58 -23.19 21.29
CA THR A 149 -1.38 -22.50 21.78
C THR A 149 -1.68 -21.16 22.46
N ALA A 150 -2.75 -20.47 22.06
CA ALA A 150 -3.20 -19.24 22.72
C ALA A 150 -3.88 -19.52 24.07
N ALA A 151 -4.60 -20.65 24.19
CA ALA A 151 -5.28 -21.05 25.42
C ALA A 151 -4.33 -21.41 26.57
N ASP A 152 -3.10 -21.86 26.29
CA ASP A 152 -2.12 -22.24 27.32
C ASP A 152 -1.42 -21.02 27.97
N THR A 153 -1.59 -19.82 27.40
CA THR A 153 -0.93 -18.59 27.90
C THR A 153 -1.84 -17.75 28.83
N LEU A 154 -3.12 -18.11 28.96
CA LEU A 154 -4.13 -17.32 29.71
C LEU A 154 -4.54 -17.92 31.06
N ALA A 155 -3.88 -18.98 31.54
CA ALA A 155 -4.21 -19.64 32.81
C ALA A 155 -3.45 -19.08 34.03
N VAL A 156 -3.43 -17.76 34.27
CA VAL A 156 -3.25 -17.20 35.62
C VAL A 156 -3.95 -15.83 35.72
N SER A 157 -5.22 -15.80 36.12
CA SER A 157 -5.74 -15.10 37.31
C SER A 157 -7.27 -15.07 37.29
N ASP A 158 -7.85 -15.27 38.46
CA ASP A 158 -9.23 -15.65 38.75
C ASP A 158 -10.19 -14.44 38.84
N SER A 159 -11.25 -14.47 38.02
CA SER A 159 -12.69 -14.08 38.13
C SER A 159 -13.21 -13.05 39.20
N PRO A 160 -14.51 -12.59 39.16
CA PRO A 160 -15.23 -11.82 38.12
C PRO A 160 -16.22 -10.71 38.67
N SER A 161 -16.76 -9.83 37.81
CA SER A 161 -18.16 -9.26 37.78
C SER A 161 -18.21 -7.97 36.92
N GLU A 162 -18.87 -7.97 35.75
CA GLU A 162 -20.27 -7.55 35.45
C GLU A 162 -20.58 -6.06 35.72
N ASP A 163 -20.59 -5.19 34.69
CA ASP A 163 -21.81 -4.70 34.04
C ASP A 163 -21.59 -3.56 33.00
N ALA A 164 -22.38 -3.64 31.92
CA ALA A 164 -22.93 -2.60 31.04
C ALA A 164 -22.06 -1.52 30.34
N VAL A 165 -22.11 -1.61 29.01
CA VAL A 165 -21.86 -0.65 27.93
C VAL A 165 -22.32 0.80 28.17
N ALA A 166 -21.44 1.78 27.88
CA ALA A 166 -21.81 3.10 27.37
C ALA A 166 -20.69 3.73 26.51
N VAL A 167 -21.10 4.20 25.34
CA VAL A 167 -20.35 4.92 24.29
C VAL A 167 -20.08 6.36 24.72
N VAL A 168 -18.85 6.90 24.66
CA VAL A 168 -18.54 8.31 24.29
C VAL A 168 -17.05 8.48 23.88
N GLU A 169 -16.84 8.99 22.66
CA GLU A 169 -15.90 10.06 22.22
C GLU A 169 -14.53 10.20 22.93
N ALA A 170 -13.44 9.97 22.18
CA ALA A 170 -12.08 10.25 22.63
C ALA A 170 -11.56 11.60 22.10
N ALA A 171 -11.54 12.58 22.99
CA ALA A 171 -10.70 13.77 22.93
C ALA A 171 -9.28 13.45 23.50
N PRO A 172 -8.28 14.33 23.29
CA PRO A 172 -6.85 13.96 23.21
C PRO A 172 -6.17 13.76 24.58
N PRO A 173 -5.02 13.06 24.64
CA PRO A 173 -4.36 12.81 25.91
C PRO A 173 -3.49 14.00 26.32
N GLU A 174 -3.84 14.63 27.44
CA GLU A 174 -2.90 15.41 28.24
C GLU A 174 -2.18 14.50 29.25
N THR A 175 -0.86 14.53 29.12
CA THR A 175 0.20 14.47 30.15
C THR A 175 -0.11 13.93 31.55
N ASN A 176 0.69 12.94 31.97
CA ASN A 176 1.34 12.97 33.29
C ASN A 176 2.72 12.32 33.21
N GLY A 177 3.74 13.12 33.51
CA GLY A 177 5.14 12.72 33.52
C GLY A 177 5.64 12.36 34.92
N ALA A 178 6.54 11.38 34.94
CA ALA A 178 7.68 11.23 35.86
C ALA A 178 8.49 10.05 35.32
N GLY A 179 9.75 10.13 34.88
CA GLY A 179 10.71 11.21 34.76
C GLY A 179 12.04 10.56 34.38
N THR A 180 12.53 10.81 33.17
CA THR A 180 13.95 10.79 32.81
C THR A 180 14.17 11.96 31.86
N ALA A 181 15.28 12.67 32.03
CA ALA A 181 15.59 13.97 31.43
C ALA A 181 15.11 14.09 29.97
N GLY A 182 14.13 14.97 29.77
CA GLY A 182 13.34 15.05 28.55
C GLY A 182 14.13 15.54 27.35
N GLU A 183 14.38 14.63 26.41
CA GLU A 183 14.54 15.01 25.01
C GLU A 183 13.25 15.73 24.59
N ALA A 184 13.34 17.01 24.25
CA ALA A 184 12.23 17.70 23.61
C ALA A 184 11.86 16.92 22.34
N VAL A 185 10.69 16.28 22.34
CA VAL A 185 10.24 15.47 21.20
C VAL A 185 10.07 16.41 20.01
N LEU A 186 10.96 16.29 19.03
CA LEU A 186 10.90 17.06 17.81
C LEU A 186 9.62 16.67 17.04
N GLN A 187 8.70 17.62 16.87
CA GLN A 187 7.42 17.37 16.23
C GLN A 187 7.31 18.13 14.89
N ALA A 188 6.93 17.41 13.84
CA ALA A 188 6.63 18.01 12.53
C ALA A 188 5.25 18.67 12.53
N ALA A 189 5.02 19.56 11.58
CA ALA A 189 3.69 20.12 11.36
C ALA A 189 2.68 19.01 11.01
N GLU A 190 1.41 19.20 11.35
CA GLU A 190 0.37 18.26 10.95
C GLU A 190 0.11 18.34 9.44
N TYR A 191 -0.07 17.19 8.79
CA TYR A 191 -0.49 17.15 7.39
C TYR A 191 -1.98 17.44 7.26
N ARG A 192 -2.32 18.53 6.55
CA ARG A 192 -3.70 18.90 6.27
C ARG A 192 -4.06 18.56 4.83
N VAL A 193 -5.03 17.68 4.68
CA VAL A 193 -5.62 17.35 3.38
C VAL A 193 -6.43 18.55 2.87
N ALA A 194 -6.27 18.91 1.60
CA ALA A 194 -7.01 19.97 0.95
C ALA A 194 -8.50 19.64 0.95
N GLN A 195 -9.30 20.55 1.50
CA GLN A 195 -10.75 20.48 1.47
C GLN A 195 -11.26 21.32 0.29
N LEU A 196 -11.39 20.67 -0.86
CA LEU A 196 -11.93 21.32 -2.04
C LEU A 196 -13.43 21.54 -1.90
N THR A 197 -13.92 22.68 -2.41
CA THR A 197 -15.36 22.91 -2.51
C THR A 197 -15.94 21.91 -3.51
N PRO A 198 -16.97 21.11 -3.14
CA PRO A 198 -17.57 20.16 -4.05
C PRO A 198 -18.04 20.85 -5.33
N ALA A 199 -17.57 20.36 -6.47
CA ALA A 199 -17.96 20.84 -7.78
C ALA A 199 -18.97 19.85 -8.38
N GLY A 200 -20.03 20.39 -9.00
CA GLY A 200 -21.23 19.63 -9.38
C GLY A 200 -20.97 18.33 -10.17
N THR A 201 -21.95 17.42 -10.10
CA THR A 201 -21.82 16.03 -10.56
C THR A 201 -22.07 15.82 -12.05
N ALA A 202 -22.55 16.82 -12.79
CA ALA A 202 -22.90 16.68 -14.21
C ALA A 202 -21.63 16.45 -15.07
N GLY A 203 -21.35 15.20 -15.42
CA GLY A 203 -20.22 14.77 -16.24
C GLY A 203 -18.91 14.50 -15.48
N GLY A 204 -18.92 14.60 -14.15
CA GLY A 204 -17.74 14.36 -13.29
C GLY A 204 -16.52 15.20 -13.70
N VAL A 205 -15.33 14.70 -13.41
CA VAL A 205 -14.06 15.38 -13.78
C VAL A 205 -13.92 15.55 -15.30
N LEU A 206 -14.46 14.62 -16.09
CA LEU A 206 -14.35 14.67 -17.55
C LEU A 206 -15.20 15.78 -18.18
N GLY A 207 -16.36 16.07 -17.59
CA GLY A 207 -17.26 17.16 -17.99
C GLY A 207 -16.97 18.51 -17.31
N ALA A 208 -16.05 18.54 -16.34
CA ALA A 208 -15.68 19.75 -15.62
C ALA A 208 -15.06 20.80 -16.57
N ARG A 209 -15.41 22.08 -16.32
CA ARG A 209 -14.80 23.21 -17.03
C ARG A 209 -13.31 23.29 -16.68
N ASP A 210 -12.47 23.65 -17.66
CA ASP A 210 -11.02 23.83 -17.46
C ASP A 210 -10.70 24.77 -16.31
N ALA A 211 -11.48 25.85 -16.15
CA ALA A 211 -11.29 26.83 -15.09
C ALA A 211 -11.52 26.24 -13.69
N ASP A 212 -12.44 25.29 -13.53
CA ASP A 212 -12.72 24.67 -12.24
C ASP A 212 -11.66 23.65 -11.87
N LEU A 213 -11.20 22.84 -12.84
CA LEU A 213 -10.06 21.93 -12.62
C LEU A 213 -8.77 22.68 -12.32
N LEU A 214 -8.53 23.81 -13.01
CA LEU A 214 -7.39 24.67 -12.73
C LEU A 214 -7.46 25.22 -11.30
N ARG A 215 -8.62 25.72 -10.88
CA ARG A 215 -8.82 26.19 -9.50
C ARG A 215 -8.54 25.09 -8.49
N ALA A 216 -9.07 23.89 -8.70
CA ALA A 216 -8.86 22.74 -7.83
C ALA A 216 -7.36 22.35 -7.75
N VAL A 217 -6.63 22.35 -8.87
CA VAL A 217 -5.18 22.12 -8.87
C VAL A 217 -4.44 23.14 -8.00
N LEU A 218 -4.80 24.43 -8.12
CA LEU A 218 -4.17 25.50 -7.34
C LEU A 218 -4.49 25.36 -5.84
N GLU A 219 -5.75 25.09 -5.49
CA GLU A 219 -6.17 24.88 -4.09
C GLU A 219 -5.43 23.69 -3.43
N VAL A 220 -5.28 22.56 -4.14
CA VAL A 220 -4.50 21.43 -3.60
C VAL A 220 -3.01 21.75 -3.52
N ALA A 221 -2.45 22.39 -4.55
CA ALA A 221 -1.02 22.74 -4.56
C ALA A 221 -0.65 23.73 -3.45
N GLU A 222 -1.55 24.66 -3.11
CA GLU A 222 -1.40 25.61 -2.02
C GLU A 222 -1.47 24.94 -0.65
N ALA A 223 -2.43 24.04 -0.44
CA ALA A 223 -2.64 23.39 0.85
C ALA A 223 -1.66 22.23 1.12
N GLU A 224 -1.40 21.41 0.10
CA GLU A 224 -0.65 20.15 0.23
C GLU A 224 0.74 20.19 -0.44
N GLY A 225 1.11 21.28 -1.12
CA GLY A 225 2.40 21.40 -1.81
C GLY A 225 3.62 21.25 -0.87
N PRO A 226 4.68 20.53 -1.29
CA PRO A 226 4.75 19.64 -2.45
C PRO A 226 3.88 18.38 -2.27
N VAL A 227 3.03 18.08 -3.26
CA VAL A 227 2.09 16.94 -3.24
C VAL A 227 2.34 16.02 -4.42
N HIS A 228 2.24 14.71 -4.21
CA HIS A 228 2.35 13.72 -5.28
C HIS A 228 1.12 13.76 -6.20
N PHE A 229 1.31 13.56 -7.51
CA PHE A 229 0.24 13.63 -8.51
C PHE A 229 -0.95 12.71 -8.18
N ASP A 230 -0.70 11.48 -7.73
CA ASP A 230 -1.78 10.55 -7.36
C ASP A 230 -2.65 11.08 -6.22
N ASP A 231 -2.04 11.71 -5.21
CA ASP A 231 -2.78 12.24 -4.06
C ASP A 231 -3.57 13.48 -4.50
N LEU A 232 -2.95 14.37 -5.29
CA LEU A 232 -3.61 15.51 -5.92
C LEU A 232 -4.80 15.08 -6.79
N ALA A 233 -4.61 14.08 -7.64
CA ALA A 233 -5.66 13.56 -8.52
C ALA A 233 -6.80 12.93 -7.71
N THR A 234 -6.47 12.27 -6.59
CA THR A 234 -7.46 11.71 -5.67
C THR A 234 -8.28 12.81 -5.00
N ARG A 235 -7.66 13.91 -4.55
CA ARG A 235 -8.39 15.06 -3.96
C ARG A 235 -9.34 15.69 -4.96
N ILE A 236 -8.84 15.97 -6.16
CA ILE A 236 -9.63 16.59 -7.23
C ILE A 236 -10.78 15.66 -7.64
N ALA A 237 -10.53 14.37 -7.84
CA ALA A 237 -11.59 13.42 -8.19
C ALA A 237 -12.68 13.34 -7.11
N ALA A 238 -12.29 13.27 -5.83
CA ALA A 238 -13.23 13.26 -4.72
C ALA A 238 -14.13 14.50 -4.67
N ALA A 239 -13.62 15.69 -5.05
CA ALA A 239 -14.40 16.93 -5.11
C ALA A 239 -15.52 16.91 -6.17
N TRP A 240 -15.43 16.03 -7.16
CA TRP A 240 -16.47 15.77 -8.16
C TRP A 240 -17.28 14.50 -7.87
N GLY A 241 -17.11 13.88 -6.69
CA GLY A 241 -17.81 12.66 -6.29
C GLY A 241 -17.26 11.39 -6.96
N GLU A 242 -16.07 11.45 -7.57
CA GLU A 242 -15.45 10.31 -8.22
C GLU A 242 -14.68 9.47 -7.20
N GLY A 243 -15.12 8.23 -6.96
CA GLY A 243 -14.48 7.32 -6.01
C GLY A 243 -13.17 6.70 -6.51
N ARG A 244 -12.85 6.83 -7.79
CA ARG A 244 -11.63 6.27 -8.40
C ARG A 244 -11.06 7.18 -9.49
N VAL A 245 -9.74 7.28 -9.55
CA VAL A 245 -9.02 7.97 -10.62
C VAL A 245 -8.63 6.95 -11.70
N GLY A 246 -9.41 6.87 -12.77
CA GLY A 246 -9.05 6.10 -13.98
C GLY A 246 -8.07 6.87 -14.88
N SER A 247 -7.50 6.20 -15.89
CA SER A 247 -6.53 6.81 -16.83
C SER A 247 -7.04 8.07 -17.53
N ARG A 248 -8.33 8.10 -17.91
CA ARG A 248 -8.97 9.25 -18.55
C ARG A 248 -9.10 10.44 -17.59
N ILE A 249 -9.49 10.18 -16.34
CA ILE A 249 -9.59 11.20 -15.28
C ILE A 249 -8.19 11.72 -14.95
N ALA A 250 -7.21 10.82 -14.78
CA ALA A 250 -5.82 11.17 -14.54
C ALA A 250 -5.26 12.05 -15.67
N GLU A 251 -5.47 11.69 -16.94
CA GLU A 251 -4.98 12.50 -18.06
C GLU A 251 -5.67 13.87 -18.12
N ARG A 252 -6.96 13.94 -17.81
CA ARG A 252 -7.71 15.20 -17.73
C ARG A 252 -7.16 16.13 -16.65
N ILE A 253 -6.86 15.60 -15.46
CA ILE A 253 -6.23 16.36 -14.37
C ILE A 253 -4.79 16.75 -14.73
N LYS A 254 -4.04 15.85 -15.36
CA LYS A 254 -2.67 16.12 -15.83
C LYS A 254 -2.64 17.25 -16.86
N GLN A 255 -3.64 17.37 -17.72
CA GLN A 255 -3.78 18.52 -18.64
C GLN A 255 -4.01 19.84 -17.88
N ALA A 256 -4.80 19.83 -16.80
CA ALA A 256 -4.98 21.00 -15.93
C ALA A 256 -3.67 21.39 -15.23
N VAL A 257 -2.93 20.42 -14.68
CA VAL A 257 -1.59 20.63 -14.09
C VAL A 257 -0.62 21.24 -15.10
N ARG A 258 -0.49 20.66 -16.31
CA ARG A 258 0.35 21.23 -17.38
C ARG A 258 -0.05 22.65 -17.75
N THR A 259 -1.34 22.99 -17.65
CA THR A 259 -1.84 24.33 -17.95
C THR A 259 -1.50 25.32 -16.83
N ALA A 260 -1.61 24.90 -15.57
CA ALA A 260 -1.19 25.68 -14.41
C ALA A 260 0.33 25.97 -14.43
N GLU A 261 1.12 24.94 -14.74
CA GLU A 261 2.58 25.04 -14.87
C GLU A 261 3.00 26.01 -15.98
N ARG A 262 2.41 25.89 -17.19
CA ARG A 262 2.70 26.83 -18.29
C ARG A 262 2.34 28.28 -17.97
N ARG A 263 1.40 28.51 -17.05
CA ARG A 263 1.01 29.84 -16.57
C ARG A 263 1.92 30.35 -15.45
N GLY A 264 2.88 29.54 -14.99
CA GLY A 264 3.77 29.88 -13.87
C GLY A 264 3.06 29.89 -12.51
N ALA A 265 1.86 29.32 -12.40
CA ALA A 265 1.08 29.33 -11.16
C ALA A 265 1.44 28.19 -10.19
N ILE A 266 2.13 27.16 -10.70
CA ILE A 266 2.66 26.03 -9.93
C ILE A 266 4.02 25.62 -10.50
N GLY A 267 4.80 24.87 -9.72
CA GLY A 267 5.96 24.12 -10.19
C GLY A 267 5.71 22.61 -10.23
N VAL A 268 6.35 21.92 -11.18
CA VAL A 268 6.34 20.45 -11.30
C VAL A 268 7.77 19.92 -11.38
N ARG A 269 8.12 18.95 -10.52
CA ARG A 269 9.44 18.26 -10.48
C ARG A 269 9.14 16.78 -10.33
N GLY A 270 9.36 16.02 -11.39
CA GLY A 270 8.98 14.61 -11.42
C GLY A 270 7.47 14.45 -11.28
N GLU A 271 7.03 13.71 -10.26
CA GLU A 271 5.61 13.43 -9.99
C GLU A 271 5.00 14.37 -8.94
N PHE A 272 5.72 15.40 -8.53
CA PHE A 272 5.31 16.33 -7.47
C PHE A 272 4.90 17.70 -8.01
N VAL A 273 3.86 18.27 -7.40
CA VAL A 273 3.30 19.60 -7.69
C VAL A 273 3.41 20.48 -6.44
N TRP A 274 3.82 21.75 -6.59
CA TRP A 274 3.81 22.74 -5.50
C TRP A 274 3.43 24.14 -6.00
N ASN A 275 3.07 25.04 -5.08
CA ASN A 275 2.60 26.40 -5.33
C ASN A 275 3.69 27.42 -5.75
N GLY A 276 4.89 26.97 -6.11
CA GLY A 276 6.01 27.82 -6.51
C GLY A 276 6.94 28.27 -5.38
N GLU A 277 6.56 28.14 -4.10
CA GLU A 277 7.48 28.39 -2.99
C GLU A 277 8.50 27.24 -2.83
N GLU A 278 9.76 27.58 -2.64
CA GLU A 278 10.83 26.59 -2.41
C GLU A 278 10.94 26.18 -0.93
N ALA A 279 10.29 26.94 -0.03
CA ALA A 279 10.23 26.63 1.39
C ALA A 279 9.29 25.44 1.61
N VAL A 280 9.89 24.29 1.95
CA VAL A 280 9.16 23.06 2.22
C VAL A 280 9.04 22.86 3.73
N VAL A 281 7.81 22.76 4.21
CA VAL A 281 7.52 22.46 5.62
C VAL A 281 7.48 20.95 5.80
N VAL A 282 8.22 20.44 6.79
CA VAL A 282 8.17 19.02 7.17
C VAL A 282 6.84 18.74 7.85
N ARG A 283 6.09 17.78 7.32
CA ARG A 283 4.76 17.40 7.83
C ARG A 283 4.71 15.92 8.21
N SER A 284 4.06 15.60 9.31
CA SER A 284 3.82 14.22 9.74
C SER A 284 2.70 13.59 8.91
N ARG A 285 2.92 12.37 8.39
CA ARG A 285 1.92 11.56 7.67
C ARG A 285 1.24 10.52 8.55
N ALA A 286 1.36 10.65 9.87
CA ALA A 286 0.71 9.75 10.82
C ALA A 286 -0.80 9.66 10.54
N GLY A 287 -1.33 8.44 10.44
CA GLY A 287 -2.75 8.18 10.22
C GLY A 287 -3.27 8.45 8.80
N GLN A 288 -2.46 8.99 7.88
CA GLN A 288 -2.92 9.37 6.52
C GLN A 288 -2.82 8.25 5.49
N GLY A 289 -2.07 7.18 5.79
CA GLY A 289 -1.84 6.07 4.85
C GLY A 289 -1.01 6.45 3.60
N ILE A 290 -0.38 7.63 3.59
CA ILE A 290 0.48 8.09 2.49
C ILE A 290 1.81 7.32 2.54
N PRO A 291 2.18 6.57 1.48
CA PRO A 291 3.43 5.83 1.44
C PRO A 291 4.64 6.76 1.30
N ALA A 292 5.82 6.27 1.69
CA ALA A 292 7.06 7.04 1.71
C ALA A 292 7.43 7.64 0.34
N GLU A 293 7.14 6.93 -0.75
CA GLU A 293 7.41 7.37 -2.13
C GLU A 293 6.58 8.58 -2.56
N ARG A 294 5.45 8.83 -1.90
CA ARG A 294 4.58 9.97 -2.16
C ARG A 294 4.92 11.20 -1.31
N ILE A 295 6.01 11.13 -0.55
CA ILE A 295 6.60 12.30 0.13
C ILE A 295 7.70 12.86 -0.76
N ALA A 296 7.70 14.18 -0.98
CA ALA A 296 8.66 14.81 -1.86
C ALA A 296 10.10 14.67 -1.34
N PRO A 297 11.11 14.49 -2.21
CA PRO A 297 12.52 14.44 -1.82
C PRO A 297 12.99 15.64 -0.99
N GLN A 298 12.39 16.81 -1.22
CA GLN A 298 12.64 18.04 -0.48
C GLN A 298 12.12 17.98 0.96
N GLU A 299 10.98 17.33 1.21
CA GLU A 299 10.49 17.12 2.58
C GLU A 299 11.44 16.21 3.37
N TYR A 300 11.99 15.16 2.75
CA TYR A 300 13.01 14.32 3.39
C TYR A 300 14.30 15.09 3.69
N ARG A 301 14.72 15.96 2.77
CA ARG A 301 15.87 16.84 2.97
C ARG A 301 15.65 17.73 4.19
N GLU A 302 14.53 18.43 4.26
CA GLU A 302 14.23 19.33 5.39
C GLU A 302 14.00 18.55 6.68
N ALA A 303 13.45 17.34 6.64
CA ALA A 303 13.31 16.48 7.81
C ALA A 303 14.67 16.09 8.39
N VAL A 304 15.63 15.71 7.55
CA VAL A 304 17.00 15.42 7.99
C VAL A 304 17.65 16.65 8.61
N LEU A 305 17.54 17.82 7.97
CA LEU A 305 18.11 19.06 8.50
C LEU A 305 17.45 19.49 9.80
N LEU A 306 16.14 19.30 9.94
CA LEU A 306 15.41 19.63 11.16
C LEU A 306 15.89 18.77 12.34
N VAL A 307 16.05 17.46 12.14
CA VAL A 307 16.59 16.56 13.16
C VAL A 307 18.01 16.97 13.55
N LEU A 308 18.91 17.15 12.58
CA LEU A 308 20.31 17.48 12.86
C LEU A 308 20.48 18.87 13.50
N ARG A 309 19.65 19.85 13.15
CA ARG A 309 19.65 21.18 13.79
C ARG A 309 19.14 21.13 15.23
N ALA A 310 18.15 20.29 15.50
CA ALA A 310 17.55 20.17 16.83
C ALA A 310 18.39 19.31 17.78
N GLN A 311 18.99 18.23 17.28
CA GLN A 311 19.63 17.19 18.09
C GLN A 311 21.15 17.10 17.91
N GLY A 312 21.72 17.87 16.98
CA GLY A 312 23.16 17.90 16.72
C GLY A 312 23.63 16.72 15.86
N VAL A 313 24.86 16.27 16.10
CA VAL A 313 25.48 15.17 15.36
C VAL A 313 24.83 13.84 15.74
N ARG A 314 24.41 13.05 14.74
CA ARG A 314 23.72 11.77 14.95
C ARG A 314 24.34 10.65 14.10
N PRO A 315 24.53 9.43 14.64
CA PRO A 315 24.82 8.26 13.83
C PRO A 315 23.74 8.05 12.76
N ARG A 316 24.12 7.59 11.57
CA ARG A 316 23.20 7.43 10.43
C ARG A 316 21.94 6.64 10.77
N LYS A 317 22.08 5.56 11.56
CA LYS A 317 20.96 4.70 11.97
C LYS A 317 19.98 5.42 12.90
N GLU A 318 20.48 6.22 13.82
CA GLU A 318 19.68 7.03 14.75
C GLU A 318 18.96 8.13 13.98
N LEU A 319 19.68 8.87 13.13
CA LEU A 319 19.09 9.88 12.24
C LEU A 319 17.94 9.33 11.39
N THR A 320 18.10 8.13 10.81
CA THR A 320 17.01 7.48 10.05
C THR A 320 15.81 7.18 10.94
N THR A 321 16.03 6.77 12.19
CA THR A 321 14.97 6.48 13.16
C THR A 321 14.23 7.75 13.58
N ASP A 322 14.96 8.84 13.79
CA ASP A 322 14.41 10.15 14.15
C ASP A 322 13.57 10.73 13.02
N VAL A 323 14.09 10.73 11.79
CA VAL A 323 13.38 11.23 10.61
C VAL A 323 12.11 10.41 10.33
N ARG A 324 12.18 9.08 10.48
CA ARG A 324 10.99 8.21 10.39
C ARG A 324 9.92 8.62 11.40
N SER A 325 10.30 8.79 12.66
CA SER A 325 9.38 9.15 13.75
C SER A 325 8.79 10.54 13.53
N LEU A 326 9.61 11.50 13.10
CA LEU A 326 9.22 12.86 12.76
C LEU A 326 8.17 12.91 11.64
N LEU A 327 8.30 12.05 10.62
CA LEU A 327 7.36 11.93 9.51
C LEU A 327 6.12 11.07 9.86
N GLY A 328 6.02 10.54 11.07
CA GLY A 328 4.84 9.80 11.53
C GLY A 328 4.77 8.34 11.07
N PHE A 329 5.88 7.73 10.66
CA PHE A 329 5.91 6.32 10.28
C PHE A 329 6.22 5.41 11.48
N ALA A 330 5.35 4.42 11.72
CA ALA A 330 5.56 3.46 12.81
C ALA A 330 6.77 2.53 12.59
N ARG A 331 7.15 2.23 11.35
CA ARG A 331 8.24 1.29 11.01
C ARG A 331 9.05 1.81 9.83
N THR A 332 10.36 1.51 9.81
CA THR A 332 11.22 1.79 8.65
C THR A 332 11.06 0.68 7.61
N GLY A 333 10.27 0.93 6.57
CA GLY A 333 10.25 0.08 5.38
C GLY A 333 11.44 0.40 4.46
N ALA A 334 11.82 -0.51 3.57
CA ALA A 334 13.02 -0.32 2.72
C ALA A 334 12.91 0.93 1.83
N LYS A 335 11.71 1.26 1.33
CA LYS A 335 11.51 2.46 0.52
C LYS A 335 11.65 3.75 1.33
N LEU A 336 11.24 3.73 2.60
CA LEU A 336 11.44 4.84 3.52
C LEU A 336 12.92 4.99 3.87
N GLU A 337 13.61 3.88 4.11
CA GLU A 337 15.06 3.85 4.33
C GLU A 337 15.83 4.37 3.11
N GLU A 338 15.44 3.96 1.90
CA GLU A 338 16.00 4.45 0.64
C GLU A 338 15.74 5.95 0.45
N ALA A 339 14.53 6.43 0.74
CA ALA A 339 14.18 7.84 0.61
C ALA A 339 14.99 8.73 1.58
N ILE A 340 15.08 8.31 2.86
CA ILE A 340 15.87 9.00 3.88
C ILE A 340 17.36 8.92 3.56
N GLY A 341 17.86 7.73 3.23
CA GLY A 341 19.25 7.52 2.84
C GLY A 341 19.64 8.36 1.63
N GLY A 342 18.81 8.38 0.59
CA GLY A 342 19.02 9.22 -0.59
C GLY A 342 19.00 10.72 -0.26
N ALA A 343 18.19 11.17 0.71
CA ALA A 343 18.21 12.56 1.17
C ALA A 343 19.52 12.90 1.90
N ILE A 344 20.00 11.99 2.76
CA ILE A 344 21.30 12.12 3.44
C ILE A 344 22.44 12.19 2.42
N GLU A 345 22.48 11.29 1.44
CA GLU A 345 23.53 11.29 0.40
C GLU A 345 23.55 12.59 -0.40
N ARG A 346 22.37 13.11 -0.78
CA ARG A 346 22.28 14.41 -1.48
C ARG A 346 22.79 15.56 -0.62
N LEU A 347 22.52 15.55 0.68
CA LEU A 347 22.99 16.56 1.62
C LEU A 347 24.51 16.49 1.86
N LEU A 348 25.07 15.28 1.90
CA LEU A 348 26.51 15.05 1.95
C LEU A 348 27.19 15.55 0.67
N HIS A 349 26.65 15.18 -0.49
CA HIS A 349 27.20 15.60 -1.79
C HIS A 349 27.14 17.13 -1.97
N ALA A 350 26.07 17.77 -1.50
CA ALA A 350 25.91 19.22 -1.51
C ALA A 350 26.78 19.94 -0.47
N GLY A 351 27.47 19.22 0.42
CA GLY A 351 28.31 19.79 1.48
C GLY A 351 27.55 20.47 2.61
N VAL A 352 26.22 20.31 2.68
CA VAL A 352 25.37 20.88 3.74
C VAL A 352 25.46 20.05 5.02
N VAL A 353 25.61 18.73 4.87
CA VAL A 353 25.88 17.79 5.97
C VAL A 353 27.30 17.26 5.80
N GLY A 354 27.99 17.05 6.92
CA GLY A 354 29.30 16.42 6.97
C GLY A 354 29.26 15.15 7.81
N GLU A 355 30.18 14.23 7.51
CA GLU A 355 30.42 13.02 8.30
C GLU A 355 31.68 13.20 9.16
N GLY A 356 31.58 12.86 10.44
CA GLY A 356 32.66 12.89 11.42
C GLY A 356 32.65 11.66 12.32
N SER A 357 33.57 11.60 13.29
CA SER A 357 33.72 10.45 14.20
C SER A 357 32.46 10.13 15.02
N GLY A 358 31.59 11.13 15.26
CA GLY A 358 30.32 10.97 15.97
C GLY A 358 29.09 10.73 15.07
N GLY A 359 29.26 10.72 13.74
CA GLY A 359 28.16 10.58 12.77
C GLY A 359 27.97 11.79 11.87
N LEU A 360 26.72 12.03 11.45
CA LEU A 360 26.33 13.07 10.50
C LEU A 360 25.91 14.35 11.24
N GLY A 361 26.33 15.51 10.76
CA GLY A 361 25.95 16.81 11.32
C GLY A 361 25.89 17.92 10.27
N VAL A 362 25.13 18.99 10.54
CA VAL A 362 25.05 20.15 9.64
C VAL A 362 26.38 20.90 9.65
N ARG A 363 26.90 21.23 8.48
CA ARG A 363 28.05 22.14 8.34
C ARG A 363 27.55 23.59 8.44
N GLY A 364 28.15 24.34 9.36
CA GLY A 364 27.89 25.76 9.56
C GLY A 364 28.49 26.65 8.48
#